data_AF-A0A532VCN2-F1
#
_entry.id   AF-A0A532VCN2-F1
#
_cell.length_a   1.000
_cell.length_b   1.000
_cell.length_c   1.000
_cell.angle_alpha   90.00
_cell.angle_beta   90.00
_cell.angle_gamma   90.00
#
_symmetry.space_group_name_H-M   'P 1'
#
loop_
_entity.id
_entity.type
_entity.pdbx_description
1 polymer ?
#
loop_
_entity_poly.entity_id
_entity_poly.type
_entity_poly.pdbx_seq_one_letter_code
_entity_poly.pdbx_strand_id
1 'polypeptide(L)'
;MSKINISKILGVTLLAGLLTLCVNAYAQEEAYKEFIFAQGLYEDGKFGLATVQFQKFIENFPENRNCDRAQYLLGACFWNQEKYEEAISAFDRLLQKYPESDWVDDSLYQVGENYYRLRNYAEAIPYYERLIDNFPQSNLVAPSLYSLGCAYLEQQEYNSGLRAFKKLRDEFPEFRLERKVKKKTEERVSIKDQIAFVPMKKDQEYFIPADKFKVKFKENGKKTGVVIFEYNRDDLFWNISIKRGDGSIARITDAFPSFITEVGTVDLSGTGNEHVFFVTESGGTGGHGIDLNLINTQKGEIVGLSLWFSSQTTEAITEISTTDNFRSKDFQRERKFLESIKYDYGFIGEGEANKQSNNPDFAYYFWAKDNRNIEDGKMRIRRYKGKHRCIASIADELKEHSVVYTAYFKGGVVAYDESSDEHFIVFHPDDMYSWPIVLKKTGPYLLIGTRGEGLTIVNVETFHLKRFRLHPPNDVVRKLQVLDSKIRINDSKEIDLPNF
;
A
#
# COMPACT_ATOMS: atom_id res chain seq x y z
N MET A 1 -61.34 -57.11 -47.19
CA MET A 1 -60.18 -56.68 -46.39
C MET A 1 -59.08 -56.24 -47.35
N SER A 2 -58.85 -54.94 -47.52
CA SER A 2 -57.82 -54.44 -48.44
C SER A 2 -56.42 -54.77 -47.90
N LYS A 3 -55.60 -55.47 -48.70
CA LYS A 3 -54.19 -55.73 -48.42
C LYS A 3 -53.43 -54.40 -48.38
N ILE A 4 -52.96 -54.00 -47.20
CA ILE A 4 -52.08 -52.83 -47.05
C ILE A 4 -50.71 -53.20 -47.62
N ASN A 5 -50.20 -52.39 -48.56
CA ASN A 5 -48.96 -52.66 -49.28
C ASN A 5 -47.74 -52.15 -48.49
N ILE A 6 -47.16 -53.03 -47.67
CA ILE A 6 -46.08 -52.74 -46.72
C ILE A 6 -44.83 -52.13 -47.40
N SER A 7 -44.52 -52.51 -48.65
CA SER A 7 -43.38 -51.94 -49.38
C SER A 7 -43.59 -50.48 -49.80
N LYS A 8 -44.85 -50.07 -50.09
CA LYS A 8 -45.18 -48.66 -50.33
C LYS A 8 -45.06 -47.83 -49.06
N ILE A 9 -45.41 -48.40 -47.90
CA ILE A 9 -45.28 -47.72 -46.61
C ILE A 9 -43.80 -47.52 -46.26
N LEU A 10 -42.97 -48.56 -46.40
CA LEU A 10 -41.51 -48.47 -46.20
C LEU A 10 -40.83 -47.50 -47.17
N GLY A 11 -41.25 -47.46 -48.43
CA GLY A 11 -40.73 -46.50 -49.41
C GLY A 11 -41.09 -45.06 -49.06
N VAL A 12 -42.33 -44.80 -48.63
CA VAL A 12 -42.79 -43.46 -48.22
C VAL A 12 -42.12 -43.00 -46.92
N THR A 13 -41.90 -43.89 -45.94
CA THR A 13 -41.21 -43.53 -44.69
C THR A 13 -39.72 -43.27 -44.89
N LEU A 14 -39.05 -44.04 -45.76
CA LEU A 14 -37.64 -43.80 -46.11
C LEU A 14 -37.48 -42.49 -46.89
N LEU A 15 -38.38 -42.21 -47.85
CA LEU A 15 -38.37 -40.94 -48.60
C LEU A 15 -38.66 -39.75 -47.69
N ALA A 16 -39.63 -39.88 -46.77
CA ALA A 16 -39.93 -38.85 -45.78
C ALA A 16 -38.74 -38.62 -44.83
N GLY A 17 -38.05 -39.69 -44.39
CA GLY A 17 -36.83 -39.60 -43.59
C GLY A 17 -35.68 -38.89 -44.32
N LEU A 18 -35.44 -39.23 -45.58
CA LEU A 18 -34.45 -38.56 -46.44
C LEU A 18 -34.81 -37.10 -46.71
N LEU A 19 -36.09 -36.79 -46.97
CA LEU A 19 -36.55 -35.41 -47.15
C LEU A 19 -36.34 -34.59 -45.87
N THR A 20 -36.64 -35.19 -44.71
CA THR A 20 -36.45 -34.55 -43.41
C THR A 20 -34.97 -34.28 -43.13
N LEU A 21 -34.09 -35.23 -43.45
CA LEU A 21 -32.63 -35.05 -43.34
C LEU A 21 -32.10 -33.96 -44.28
N CYS A 22 -32.57 -33.92 -45.53
CA CYS A 22 -32.19 -32.88 -46.49
C CYS A 22 -32.69 -31.48 -46.10
N VAL A 23 -33.94 -31.37 -45.62
CA VAL A 23 -34.50 -30.11 -45.11
C VAL A 23 -33.73 -29.63 -43.87
N ASN A 24 -33.36 -30.55 -42.98
CA ASN A 24 -32.60 -30.23 -41.78
C ASN A 24 -31.15 -29.79 -42.12
N ALA A 25 -30.49 -30.45 -43.08
CA ALA A 25 -29.16 -30.04 -43.54
C ALA A 25 -29.19 -28.66 -44.21
N TYR A 26 -30.20 -28.38 -45.05
CA TYR A 26 -30.38 -27.07 -45.67
C TYR A 26 -30.66 -25.96 -44.65
N ALA A 27 -31.53 -26.23 -43.66
CA ALA A 27 -31.82 -25.30 -42.58
C ALA A 27 -30.57 -25.00 -41.71
N GLN A 28 -29.70 -26.00 -41.48
CA GLN A 28 -28.44 -25.78 -40.77
C GLN A 28 -27.43 -24.95 -41.58
N GLU A 29 -27.35 -25.14 -42.89
CA GLU A 29 -26.48 -24.35 -43.76
C GLU A 29 -26.91 -22.89 -43.83
N GLU A 30 -28.22 -22.64 -43.95
CA GLU A 30 -28.78 -21.29 -43.95
C GLU A 30 -28.58 -20.59 -42.61
N ALA A 31 -28.88 -21.28 -41.50
CA ALA A 31 -28.63 -20.77 -40.16
C ALA A 31 -27.15 -20.42 -39.93
N TYR A 32 -26.23 -21.25 -40.42
CA TYR A 32 -24.80 -20.96 -40.33
C TYR A 32 -24.42 -19.69 -41.12
N LYS A 33 -24.95 -19.50 -42.33
CA LYS A 33 -24.70 -18.29 -43.14
C LYS A 33 -25.25 -17.03 -42.46
N GLU A 34 -26.48 -17.07 -41.95
CA GLU A 34 -27.07 -15.92 -41.24
C GLU A 34 -26.27 -15.58 -39.98
N PHE A 35 -25.85 -16.58 -39.20
CA PHE A 35 -25.03 -16.37 -38.01
C PHE A 35 -23.68 -15.73 -38.34
N ILE A 36 -22.94 -16.28 -39.32
CA ILE A 36 -21.62 -15.75 -39.70
C ILE A 36 -21.75 -14.35 -40.31
N PHE A 37 -22.83 -14.06 -41.04
CA PHE A 37 -23.09 -12.70 -41.53
C PHE A 37 -23.31 -11.72 -40.37
N ALA A 38 -24.12 -12.08 -39.37
CA ALA A 38 -24.31 -11.27 -38.17
C ALA A 38 -23.00 -11.07 -37.39
N GLN A 39 -22.20 -12.13 -37.26
CA GLN A 39 -20.89 -12.08 -36.61
C GLN A 39 -19.90 -11.19 -37.37
N GLY A 40 -19.85 -11.26 -38.70
CA GLY A 40 -19.00 -10.39 -39.52
C GLY A 40 -19.39 -8.91 -39.36
N LEU A 41 -20.69 -8.60 -39.25
CA LEU A 41 -21.14 -7.24 -38.95
C LEU A 41 -20.70 -6.76 -37.56
N TYR A 42 -20.69 -7.65 -36.56
CA TYR A 42 -20.18 -7.36 -35.23
C TYR A 42 -18.66 -7.09 -35.26
N GLU A 43 -17.90 -7.92 -35.95
CA GLU A 43 -16.45 -7.77 -36.13
C GLU A 43 -16.09 -6.48 -36.90
N ASP A 44 -16.93 -6.07 -37.84
CA ASP A 44 -16.86 -4.78 -38.56
C ASP A 44 -17.23 -3.56 -37.70
N GLY A 45 -17.67 -3.76 -36.45
CA GLY A 45 -18.14 -2.70 -35.55
C GLY A 45 -19.51 -2.12 -35.93
N LYS A 46 -20.26 -2.75 -36.84
CA LYS A 46 -21.60 -2.31 -37.29
C LYS A 46 -22.67 -2.83 -36.33
N PHE A 47 -22.55 -2.47 -35.06
CA PHE A 47 -23.34 -3.04 -33.96
C PHE A 47 -24.86 -2.94 -34.16
N GLY A 48 -25.37 -1.81 -34.70
CA GLY A 48 -26.80 -1.67 -34.99
C GLY A 48 -27.33 -2.65 -36.03
N LEU A 49 -26.55 -2.93 -37.09
CA LEU A 49 -26.94 -3.94 -38.10
C LEU A 49 -26.77 -5.35 -37.54
N ALA A 50 -25.69 -5.60 -36.79
CA ALA A 50 -25.46 -6.88 -36.13
C ALA A 50 -26.59 -7.23 -35.15
N THR A 51 -27.07 -6.27 -34.35
CA THR A 51 -28.26 -6.44 -33.47
C THR A 51 -29.46 -6.98 -34.26
N VAL A 52 -29.81 -6.34 -35.38
CA VAL A 52 -30.96 -6.78 -36.20
C VAL A 52 -30.77 -8.19 -36.74
N GLN A 53 -29.56 -8.53 -37.20
CA GLN A 53 -29.30 -9.86 -37.75
C GLN A 53 -29.24 -10.96 -36.68
N PHE A 54 -28.67 -10.70 -35.50
CA PHE A 54 -28.70 -11.66 -34.40
C PHE A 54 -30.12 -11.89 -33.88
N GLN A 55 -30.92 -10.83 -33.75
CA GLN A 55 -32.35 -10.93 -33.40
C GLN A 55 -33.10 -11.84 -34.39
N LYS A 56 -32.93 -11.57 -35.70
CA LYS A 56 -33.51 -12.38 -36.78
C LYS A 56 -33.05 -13.84 -36.73
N PHE A 57 -31.76 -14.08 -36.52
CA PHE A 57 -31.19 -15.42 -36.41
C PHE A 57 -31.83 -16.23 -35.26
N ILE A 58 -31.92 -15.62 -34.06
CA ILE A 58 -32.50 -16.25 -32.88
C ILE A 58 -34.00 -16.55 -33.08
N GLU A 59 -34.72 -15.67 -33.77
CA GLU A 59 -36.15 -15.86 -34.09
C GLU A 59 -36.38 -16.94 -35.15
N ASN A 60 -35.56 -16.96 -36.21
CA ASN A 60 -35.70 -17.91 -37.32
C ASN A 60 -35.22 -19.32 -36.96
N PHE A 61 -34.22 -19.44 -36.09
CA PHE A 61 -33.56 -20.71 -35.79
C PHE A 61 -33.42 -20.97 -34.28
N PRO A 62 -34.51 -20.93 -33.48
CA PRO A 62 -34.46 -20.91 -32.01
C PRO A 62 -33.75 -22.11 -31.36
N GLU A 63 -33.72 -23.26 -32.04
CA GLU A 63 -33.08 -24.51 -31.59
C GLU A 63 -31.65 -24.69 -32.14
N ASN A 64 -31.10 -23.69 -32.83
CA ASN A 64 -29.75 -23.80 -33.37
C ASN A 64 -28.70 -23.76 -32.25
N ARG A 65 -27.66 -24.59 -32.40
CA ARG A 65 -26.54 -24.67 -31.44
C ARG A 65 -25.79 -23.36 -31.21
N ASN A 66 -25.91 -22.38 -32.12
CA ASN A 66 -25.27 -21.08 -31.98
C ASN A 66 -26.18 -20.03 -31.32
N CYS A 67 -27.41 -20.39 -30.91
CA CYS A 67 -28.35 -19.42 -30.33
C CYS A 67 -27.86 -18.82 -29.02
N ASP A 68 -27.16 -19.59 -28.19
CA ASP A 68 -26.54 -19.10 -26.97
C ASP A 68 -25.46 -18.05 -27.26
N ARG A 69 -24.54 -18.35 -28.19
CA ARG A 69 -23.53 -17.42 -28.65
C ARG A 69 -24.13 -16.20 -29.34
N ALA A 70 -25.16 -16.38 -30.14
CA ALA A 70 -25.89 -15.27 -30.78
C ALA A 70 -26.56 -14.37 -29.74
N GLN A 71 -27.12 -14.96 -28.68
CA GLN A 71 -27.73 -14.22 -27.57
C GLN A 71 -26.67 -13.40 -26.80
N TYR A 72 -25.48 -13.97 -26.56
CA TYR A 72 -24.34 -13.24 -25.99
C TYR A 72 -23.90 -12.08 -26.89
N LEU A 73 -23.67 -12.35 -28.18
CA LEU A 73 -23.22 -11.34 -29.14
C LEU A 73 -24.27 -10.23 -29.34
N LEU A 74 -25.56 -10.56 -29.23
CA LEU A 74 -26.64 -9.56 -29.20
C LEU A 74 -26.50 -8.62 -28.00
N GLY A 75 -26.25 -9.16 -26.80
CA GLY A 75 -25.95 -8.35 -25.60
C GLY A 75 -24.71 -7.49 -25.79
N ALA A 76 -23.64 -8.06 -26.36
CA ALA A 76 -22.42 -7.31 -26.67
C ALA A 76 -22.66 -6.19 -27.71
N CYS A 77 -23.54 -6.39 -28.70
CA CYS A 77 -23.95 -5.34 -29.62
C CYS A 77 -24.64 -4.18 -28.90
N PHE A 78 -25.54 -4.47 -27.96
CA PHE A 78 -26.21 -3.43 -27.16
C PHE A 78 -25.23 -2.69 -26.25
N TRP A 79 -24.32 -3.42 -25.60
CA TRP A 79 -23.27 -2.83 -24.76
C TRP A 79 -22.36 -1.87 -25.55
N ASN A 80 -21.91 -2.27 -26.75
CA ASN A 80 -21.11 -1.40 -27.64
C ASN A 80 -21.90 -0.18 -28.18
N GLN A 81 -23.23 -0.22 -28.13
CA GLN A 81 -24.10 0.91 -28.43
C GLN A 81 -24.41 1.77 -27.19
N GLU A 82 -23.81 1.46 -26.03
CA GLU A 82 -24.09 2.08 -24.73
C GLU A 82 -25.55 1.94 -24.27
N LYS A 83 -26.26 0.95 -24.82
CA LYS A 83 -27.64 0.58 -24.46
C LYS A 83 -27.61 -0.46 -23.34
N TYR A 84 -27.27 -0.01 -22.14
CA TYR A 84 -26.91 -0.89 -21.03
C TYR A 84 -28.11 -1.72 -20.52
N GLU A 85 -29.32 -1.16 -20.48
CA GLU A 85 -30.54 -1.87 -20.07
C GLU A 85 -30.93 -2.99 -21.05
N GLU A 86 -30.84 -2.73 -22.36
CA GLU A 86 -31.06 -3.74 -23.39
C GLU A 86 -29.97 -4.82 -23.37
N ALA A 87 -28.72 -4.43 -23.09
CA ALA A 87 -27.61 -5.35 -22.92
C ALA A 87 -27.85 -6.29 -21.73
N ILE A 88 -28.21 -5.76 -20.56
CA ILE A 88 -28.59 -6.55 -19.38
C ILE A 88 -29.70 -7.53 -19.75
N SER A 89 -30.77 -7.06 -20.39
CA SER A 89 -31.88 -7.91 -20.81
C SER A 89 -31.46 -9.05 -21.75
N ALA A 90 -30.51 -8.79 -22.66
CA ALA A 90 -30.01 -9.79 -23.58
C ALA A 90 -29.09 -10.82 -22.91
N PHE A 91 -28.21 -10.40 -22.00
CA PHE A 91 -27.36 -11.31 -21.23
C PHE A 91 -28.15 -12.11 -20.19
N ASP A 92 -29.12 -11.51 -19.49
CA ASP A 92 -30.00 -12.22 -18.56
C ASP A 92 -30.84 -13.29 -19.28
N ARG A 93 -31.27 -13.04 -20.53
CA ARG A 93 -31.92 -14.07 -21.35
C ARG A 93 -31.00 -15.26 -21.62
N LEU A 94 -29.70 -15.05 -21.80
CA LEU A 94 -28.74 -16.15 -21.92
C LEU A 94 -28.66 -16.94 -20.63
N LEU A 95 -28.50 -16.25 -19.49
CA LEU A 95 -28.41 -16.88 -18.17
C LEU A 95 -29.65 -17.70 -17.81
N GLN A 96 -30.83 -17.31 -18.31
CA GLN A 96 -32.09 -18.01 -18.08
C GLN A 96 -32.33 -19.17 -19.06
N LYS A 97 -32.08 -18.95 -20.36
CA LYS A 97 -32.44 -19.91 -21.41
C LYS A 97 -31.34 -20.92 -21.71
N TYR A 98 -30.08 -20.55 -21.48
CA TYR A 98 -28.89 -21.34 -21.80
C TYR A 98 -27.94 -21.44 -20.58
N PRO A 99 -28.39 -21.99 -19.43
CA PRO A 99 -27.59 -22.01 -18.19
C PRO A 99 -26.36 -22.91 -18.25
N GLU A 100 -26.24 -23.77 -19.26
CA GLU A 100 -25.08 -24.65 -19.50
C GLU A 100 -24.17 -24.13 -20.63
N SER A 101 -24.40 -22.91 -21.13
CA SER A 101 -23.60 -22.33 -22.20
C SER A 101 -22.18 -21.98 -21.75
N ASP A 102 -21.23 -22.08 -22.67
CA ASP A 102 -19.85 -21.60 -22.49
C ASP A 102 -19.78 -20.07 -22.28
N TRP A 103 -20.88 -19.33 -22.49
CA TRP A 103 -20.96 -17.87 -22.36
C TRP A 103 -21.62 -17.40 -21.05
N VAL A 104 -21.83 -18.29 -20.08
CA VAL A 104 -22.54 -17.97 -18.83
C VAL A 104 -21.71 -17.05 -17.93
N ASP A 105 -20.43 -17.36 -17.71
CA ASP A 105 -19.53 -16.52 -16.92
C ASP A 105 -19.31 -15.17 -17.58
N ASP A 106 -19.06 -15.16 -18.89
CA ASP A 106 -19.05 -13.96 -19.73
C ASP A 106 -20.31 -13.10 -19.54
N SER A 107 -21.49 -13.71 -19.58
CA SER A 107 -22.76 -12.99 -19.40
C SER A 107 -22.95 -12.49 -17.97
N LEU A 108 -22.54 -13.24 -16.94
CA LEU A 108 -22.57 -12.78 -15.54
C LEU A 108 -21.70 -11.53 -15.36
N TYR A 109 -20.48 -11.54 -15.88
CA TYR A 109 -19.57 -10.40 -15.81
C TYR A 109 -20.17 -9.19 -16.52
N GLN A 110 -20.69 -9.40 -17.74
CA GLN A 110 -21.27 -8.31 -18.53
C GLN A 110 -22.50 -7.71 -17.87
N VAL A 111 -23.40 -8.51 -17.27
CA VAL A 111 -24.54 -7.95 -16.53
C VAL A 111 -24.07 -7.08 -15.37
N GLY A 112 -23.08 -7.55 -14.59
CA GLY A 112 -22.46 -6.76 -13.52
C GLY A 112 -21.88 -5.44 -14.03
N GLU A 113 -21.13 -5.47 -15.13
CA GLU A 113 -20.49 -4.27 -15.72
C GLU A 113 -21.53 -3.27 -16.24
N ASN A 114 -22.62 -3.74 -16.85
CA ASN A 114 -23.69 -2.88 -17.32
C ASN A 114 -24.45 -2.22 -16.16
N TYR A 115 -24.76 -2.97 -15.09
CA TYR A 115 -25.33 -2.37 -13.87
C TYR A 115 -24.37 -1.36 -13.23
N TYR A 116 -23.07 -1.66 -13.19
CA TYR A 116 -22.05 -0.75 -12.68
C TYR A 116 -22.00 0.57 -13.47
N ARG A 117 -22.08 0.49 -14.81
CA ARG A 117 -22.12 1.69 -15.69
C ARG A 117 -23.38 2.53 -15.49
N LEU A 118 -24.50 1.89 -15.18
CA LEU A 118 -25.74 2.55 -14.76
C LEU A 118 -25.68 3.09 -13.33
N ARG A 119 -24.58 2.88 -12.60
CA ARG A 119 -24.39 3.20 -11.18
C ARG A 119 -25.34 2.45 -10.23
N ASN A 120 -25.93 1.37 -10.71
CA ASN A 120 -26.76 0.45 -9.94
C ASN A 120 -25.86 -0.61 -9.29
N TYR A 121 -25.03 -0.16 -8.34
CA TYR A 121 -23.98 -0.99 -7.76
C TYR A 121 -24.52 -2.16 -6.93
N ALA A 122 -25.68 -1.98 -6.29
CA ALA A 122 -26.31 -3.02 -5.48
C ALA A 122 -26.75 -4.21 -6.35
N GLU A 123 -27.22 -3.91 -7.56
CA GLU A 123 -27.64 -4.88 -8.56
C GLU A 123 -26.44 -5.54 -9.25
N ALA A 124 -25.31 -4.83 -9.39
CA ALA A 124 -24.10 -5.38 -10.01
C ALA A 124 -23.41 -6.47 -9.17
N ILE A 125 -23.32 -6.25 -7.84
CA ILE A 125 -22.63 -7.13 -6.88
C ILE A 125 -22.99 -8.61 -7.01
N PRO A 126 -24.27 -9.02 -6.95
CA PRO A 126 -24.62 -10.45 -6.94
C PRO A 126 -24.20 -11.17 -8.22
N TYR A 127 -24.05 -10.48 -9.35
CA TYR A 127 -23.58 -11.09 -10.59
C TYR A 127 -22.07 -11.37 -10.56
N TYR A 128 -21.27 -10.44 -10.02
CA TYR A 128 -19.84 -10.69 -9.80
C TYR A 128 -19.61 -11.81 -8.79
N GLU A 129 -20.34 -11.81 -7.67
CA GLU A 129 -20.25 -12.88 -6.65
C GLU A 129 -20.59 -14.24 -7.25
N ARG A 130 -21.70 -14.35 -8.00
CA ARG A 130 -22.09 -15.59 -8.68
C ARG A 130 -21.03 -16.09 -9.67
N LEU A 131 -20.33 -15.19 -10.38
CA LEU A 131 -19.25 -15.58 -11.26
C LEU A 131 -18.08 -16.16 -10.46
N ILE A 132 -17.63 -15.44 -9.43
CA ILE A 132 -16.51 -15.83 -8.58
C ILE A 132 -16.76 -17.18 -7.90
N ASP A 133 -17.99 -17.42 -7.44
CA ASP A 133 -18.34 -18.61 -6.67
C ASP A 133 -18.61 -19.82 -7.58
N ASN A 134 -19.30 -19.64 -8.70
CA ASN A 134 -19.70 -20.77 -9.56
C ASN A 134 -18.68 -21.08 -10.66
N PHE A 135 -17.83 -20.13 -11.05
CA PHE A 135 -16.85 -20.27 -12.12
C PHE A 135 -15.42 -19.91 -11.65
N PRO A 136 -14.88 -20.57 -10.61
CA PRO A 136 -13.60 -20.21 -10.00
C PRO A 136 -12.39 -20.41 -10.92
N GLN A 137 -12.54 -21.09 -12.06
CA GLN A 137 -11.49 -21.27 -13.07
C GLN A 137 -11.63 -20.30 -14.27
N SER A 138 -12.65 -19.43 -14.26
CA SER A 138 -12.83 -18.45 -15.34
C SER A 138 -11.73 -17.40 -15.32
N ASN A 139 -11.28 -17.00 -16.50
CA ASN A 139 -10.36 -15.87 -16.65
C ASN A 139 -10.99 -14.53 -16.21
N LEU A 140 -12.32 -14.51 -15.99
CA LEU A 140 -13.08 -13.35 -15.53
C LEU A 140 -13.18 -13.23 -14.01
N VAL A 141 -12.64 -14.19 -13.24
CA VAL A 141 -12.65 -14.11 -11.77
C VAL A 141 -11.89 -12.88 -11.27
N ALA A 142 -10.68 -12.65 -11.79
CA ALA A 142 -9.87 -11.50 -11.39
C ALA A 142 -10.50 -10.15 -11.77
N PRO A 143 -10.97 -9.94 -13.02
CA PRO A 143 -11.79 -8.78 -13.37
C PRO A 143 -13.01 -8.60 -12.47
N SER A 144 -13.74 -9.68 -12.16
CA SER A 144 -14.94 -9.63 -11.33
C SER A 144 -14.64 -9.25 -9.89
N LEU A 145 -13.55 -9.77 -9.30
CA LEU A 145 -13.11 -9.37 -7.96
C LEU A 145 -12.74 -7.88 -7.91
N TYR A 146 -12.13 -7.36 -8.97
CA TYR A 146 -11.82 -5.94 -9.08
C TYR A 146 -13.09 -5.08 -9.17
N SER A 147 -14.00 -5.42 -10.08
CA SER A 147 -15.26 -4.70 -10.27
C SER A 147 -16.17 -4.80 -9.06
N LEU A 148 -16.21 -5.96 -8.39
CA LEU A 148 -16.89 -6.18 -7.11
C LEU A 148 -16.32 -5.26 -6.01
N GLY A 149 -14.99 -5.21 -5.90
CA GLY A 149 -14.31 -4.30 -4.98
C GLY A 149 -14.67 -2.85 -5.24
N CYS A 150 -14.69 -2.43 -6.51
CA CYS A 150 -15.09 -1.08 -6.92
C CYS A 150 -16.56 -0.80 -6.59
N ALA A 151 -17.47 -1.74 -6.88
CA ALA A 151 -18.90 -1.61 -6.60
C ALA A 151 -19.17 -1.41 -5.10
N TYR A 152 -18.50 -2.16 -4.23
CA TYR A 152 -18.58 -1.95 -2.79
C TYR A 152 -18.02 -0.60 -2.34
N LEU A 153 -16.93 -0.11 -2.95
CA LEU A 153 -16.40 1.22 -2.63
C LEU A 153 -17.38 2.33 -2.99
N GLU A 154 -18.04 2.26 -4.16
CA GLU A 154 -19.05 3.26 -4.54
C GLU A 154 -20.26 3.24 -3.60
N GLN A 155 -20.58 2.09 -3.01
CA GLN A 155 -21.60 1.95 -1.97
C GLN A 155 -21.12 2.29 -0.54
N GLN A 156 -19.87 2.74 -0.39
CA GLN A 156 -19.25 3.04 0.90
C GLN A 156 -19.13 1.82 1.83
N GLU A 157 -19.20 0.61 1.28
CA GLU A 157 -18.97 -0.65 1.98
C GLU A 157 -17.48 -1.04 1.96
N TYR A 158 -16.64 -0.18 2.56
CA TYR A 158 -15.18 -0.27 2.45
C TYR A 158 -14.61 -1.63 2.89
N ASN A 159 -15.16 -2.26 3.93
CA ASN A 159 -14.68 -3.56 4.40
C ASN A 159 -14.94 -4.69 3.38
N SER A 160 -16.09 -4.67 2.71
CA SER A 160 -16.42 -5.64 1.66
C SER A 160 -15.53 -5.43 0.44
N GLY A 161 -15.34 -4.17 0.02
CA GLY A 161 -14.43 -3.82 -1.06
C GLY A 161 -12.98 -4.25 -0.80
N LEU A 162 -12.47 -3.97 0.40
CA LEU A 162 -11.12 -4.39 0.81
C LEU A 162 -10.95 -5.91 0.82
N ARG A 163 -11.99 -6.67 1.21
CA ARG A 163 -11.96 -8.15 1.14
C ARG A 163 -11.84 -8.63 -0.31
N ALA A 164 -12.61 -8.07 -1.23
CA ALA A 164 -12.55 -8.42 -2.65
C ALA A 164 -11.17 -8.10 -3.25
N PHE A 165 -10.62 -6.91 -2.98
CA PHE A 165 -9.27 -6.54 -3.44
C PHE A 165 -8.16 -7.37 -2.79
N LYS A 166 -8.31 -7.77 -1.52
CA LYS A 166 -7.38 -8.67 -0.86
C LYS A 166 -7.41 -10.04 -1.53
N LYS A 167 -8.60 -10.62 -1.76
CA LYS A 167 -8.74 -11.90 -2.47
C LYS A 167 -8.12 -11.83 -3.86
N LEU A 168 -8.39 -10.77 -4.62
CA LEU A 168 -7.76 -10.51 -5.91
C LEU A 168 -6.23 -10.49 -5.86
N ARG A 169 -5.66 -9.76 -4.90
CA ARG A 169 -4.21 -9.65 -4.73
C ARG A 169 -3.57 -10.98 -4.34
N ASP A 170 -4.24 -11.72 -3.46
CA ASP A 170 -3.71 -12.95 -2.87
C ASP A 170 -3.82 -14.13 -3.86
N GLU A 171 -4.88 -14.18 -4.69
CA GLU A 171 -5.13 -15.24 -5.68
C GLU A 171 -4.61 -14.93 -7.10
N PHE A 172 -4.54 -13.65 -7.50
CA PHE A 172 -4.13 -13.19 -8.84
C PHE A 172 -3.10 -12.04 -8.78
N PRO A 173 -1.89 -12.29 -8.24
CA PRO A 173 -0.88 -11.25 -7.99
C PRO A 173 -0.36 -10.55 -9.26
N GLU A 174 -0.51 -11.16 -10.43
CA GLU A 174 -0.18 -10.60 -11.74
C GLU A 174 -1.23 -9.63 -12.30
N PHE A 175 -2.45 -9.65 -11.76
CA PHE A 175 -3.54 -8.77 -12.18
C PHE A 175 -3.18 -7.31 -11.84
N ARG A 176 -2.89 -6.50 -12.88
CA ARG A 176 -2.47 -5.10 -12.70
C ARG A 176 -3.66 -4.24 -12.27
N LEU A 177 -3.75 -3.96 -10.97
CA LEU A 177 -4.64 -2.93 -10.44
C LEU A 177 -4.32 -1.58 -11.10
N GLU A 178 -5.33 -0.94 -11.70
CA GLU A 178 -5.15 0.40 -12.23
C GLU A 178 -4.86 1.40 -11.09
N ARG A 179 -3.98 2.37 -11.36
CA ARG A 179 -3.52 3.41 -10.41
C ARG A 179 -4.67 4.19 -9.74
N LYS A 180 -5.84 4.30 -10.39
CA LYS A 180 -7.01 5.05 -9.88
C LYS A 180 -7.69 4.39 -8.68
N VAL A 181 -7.81 3.06 -8.67
CA VAL A 181 -8.44 2.34 -7.56
C VAL A 181 -7.54 2.33 -6.33
N LYS A 182 -6.22 2.20 -6.51
CA LYS A 182 -5.27 2.35 -5.39
C LYS A 182 -5.46 3.69 -4.67
N LYS A 183 -5.65 4.77 -5.44
CA LYS A 183 -5.88 6.13 -4.92
C LYS A 183 -7.27 6.32 -4.27
N LYS A 184 -8.32 5.66 -4.78
CA LYS A 184 -9.69 5.73 -4.22
C LYS A 184 -9.91 4.81 -3.00
N THR A 185 -9.13 3.72 -2.91
CA THR A 185 -9.05 2.88 -1.70
C THR A 185 -8.21 3.55 -0.60
N GLU A 186 -7.26 4.41 -1.01
CA GLU A 186 -6.49 5.32 -0.14
C GLU A 186 -7.31 6.55 0.30
N GLU A 187 -8.37 6.94 -0.42
CA GLU A 187 -9.46 7.82 0.08
C GLU A 187 -10.37 7.06 1.07
N ARG A 188 -9.75 6.47 2.09
CA ARG A 188 -10.42 6.14 3.34
C ARG A 188 -10.94 7.47 3.90
N VAL A 189 -12.22 7.58 4.22
CA VAL A 189 -12.70 8.67 5.07
C VAL A 189 -11.90 8.57 6.37
N SER A 190 -10.87 9.40 6.48
CA SER A 190 -9.93 9.35 7.59
C SER A 190 -10.70 9.78 8.83
N ILE A 191 -10.92 8.84 9.75
CA ILE A 191 -11.54 9.12 11.04
C ILE A 191 -10.65 10.07 11.88
N LYS A 192 -9.43 10.38 11.41
CA LYS A 192 -8.56 11.46 11.91
C LYS A 192 -9.29 12.81 11.97
N ASP A 193 -10.29 13.06 11.11
CA ASP A 193 -11.13 14.27 11.15
C ASP A 193 -11.96 14.41 12.44
N GLN A 194 -12.16 13.31 13.20
CA GLN A 194 -12.79 13.37 14.53
C GLN A 194 -11.86 13.95 15.60
N ILE A 195 -10.57 14.09 15.30
CA ILE A 195 -9.58 14.64 16.22
C ILE A 195 -9.56 16.15 16.08
N ALA A 196 -9.91 16.84 17.16
CA ALA A 196 -9.72 18.28 17.26
C ALA A 196 -8.24 18.56 17.58
N PHE A 197 -7.42 18.71 16.54
CA PHE A 197 -5.99 18.99 16.68
C PHE A 197 -5.74 20.35 17.32
N VAL A 198 -4.75 20.38 18.21
CA VAL A 198 -4.23 21.61 18.79
C VAL A 198 -3.14 22.13 17.87
N PRO A 199 -3.22 23.39 17.39
CA PRO A 199 -2.15 23.99 16.60
C PRO A 199 -0.84 24.01 17.41
N MET A 200 0.18 23.36 16.89
CA MET A 200 1.53 23.38 17.45
C MET A 200 2.37 24.41 16.68
N LYS A 201 3.08 25.29 17.39
CA LYS A 201 4.06 26.20 16.76
C LYS A 201 5.26 25.37 16.30
N LYS A 202 5.53 25.35 14.99
CA LYS A 202 6.76 24.78 14.43
C LYS A 202 7.82 25.88 14.37
N ASP A 203 8.77 25.88 15.29
CA ASP A 203 10.02 26.63 15.12
C ASP A 203 11.07 25.68 14.54
N GLN A 204 11.63 26.04 13.37
CA GLN A 204 12.83 25.47 12.71
C GLN A 204 12.97 23.95 12.59
N GLU A 205 12.44 23.32 11.52
CA GLU A 205 12.71 21.94 10.98
C GLU A 205 12.74 20.73 11.96
N TYR A 206 12.79 20.94 13.27
CA TYR A 206 12.96 20.00 14.37
C TYR A 206 12.37 20.60 15.64
N PHE A 207 11.44 19.85 16.23
CA PHE A 207 10.70 20.28 17.40
C PHE A 207 11.60 20.22 18.64
N ILE A 208 12.13 21.37 19.08
CA ILE A 208 12.33 21.59 20.51
C ILE A 208 11.06 22.31 20.97
N PRO A 209 10.03 21.61 21.49
CA PRO A 209 8.91 22.30 22.10
C PRO A 209 9.45 23.21 23.19
N ALA A 210 8.80 24.35 23.41
CA ALA A 210 8.86 24.99 24.71
C ALA A 210 8.74 23.89 25.80
N ASP A 211 9.62 23.89 26.80
CA ASP A 211 9.86 22.79 27.75
C ASP A 211 8.60 22.24 28.48
N LYS A 212 7.44 22.87 28.25
CA LYS A 212 6.12 22.50 28.75
C LYS A 212 4.99 22.99 27.83
N PHE A 213 4.00 22.14 27.55
CA PHE A 213 2.74 22.55 26.92
C PHE A 213 1.51 21.85 27.55
N LYS A 214 0.30 22.37 27.25
CA LYS A 214 -0.95 21.93 27.85
C LYS A 214 -2.05 21.69 26.82
N VAL A 215 -2.82 20.64 27.00
CA VAL A 215 -3.97 20.28 26.17
C VAL A 215 -5.21 20.29 27.04
N LYS A 216 -6.19 21.15 26.72
CA LYS A 216 -7.48 21.18 27.41
C LYS A 216 -8.42 20.17 26.78
N PHE A 217 -9.11 19.38 27.59
CA PHE A 217 -10.09 18.39 27.15
C PHE A 217 -11.42 18.61 27.89
N LYS A 218 -12.51 18.10 27.31
CA LYS A 218 -13.84 18.12 27.93
C LYS A 218 -14.08 16.96 28.88
N GLU A 219 -14.71 17.27 30.00
CA GLU A 219 -15.36 16.30 30.89
C GLU A 219 -16.84 16.67 30.93
N ASN A 220 -17.71 15.69 30.65
CA ASN A 220 -19.16 15.89 30.56
C ASN A 220 -19.55 17.10 29.68
N GLY A 221 -18.84 17.29 28.57
CA GLY A 221 -19.09 18.35 27.58
C GLY A 221 -18.49 19.72 27.94
N LYS A 222 -17.86 19.89 29.10
CA LYS A 222 -17.23 21.16 29.53
C LYS A 222 -15.71 21.06 29.50
N LYS A 223 -15.02 22.06 28.91
CA LYS A 223 -13.53 22.12 28.85
C LYS A 223 -12.93 22.44 30.23
N THR A 224 -12.92 21.47 31.13
CA THR A 224 -12.47 21.62 32.53
C THR A 224 -11.16 20.90 32.81
N GLY A 225 -10.84 19.84 32.08
CA GLY A 225 -9.63 19.05 32.25
C GLY A 225 -8.44 19.58 31.46
N VAL A 226 -7.23 19.30 31.95
CA VAL A 226 -5.96 19.67 31.29
C VAL A 226 -4.95 18.52 31.41
N VAL A 227 -4.41 18.08 30.28
CA VAL A 227 -3.18 17.27 30.24
C VAL A 227 -1.98 18.20 30.06
N ILE A 228 -0.92 17.95 30.82
CA ILE A 228 0.31 18.74 30.86
C ILE A 228 1.46 17.84 30.41
N PHE A 229 2.21 18.29 29.41
CA PHE A 229 3.40 17.65 28.88
C PHE A 229 4.61 18.50 29.26
N GLU A 230 5.61 17.91 29.91
CA GLU A 230 6.85 18.57 30.35
C GLU A 230 8.05 17.77 29.88
N TYR A 231 8.94 18.36 29.09
CA TYR A 231 10.14 17.67 28.60
C TYR A 231 11.29 17.88 29.57
N ASN A 232 11.82 16.78 30.12
CA ASN A 232 13.01 16.81 30.95
C ASN A 232 14.25 16.68 30.05
N ARG A 233 15.07 17.73 30.00
CA ARG A 233 16.31 17.75 29.19
C ARG A 233 17.44 16.92 29.78
N ASP A 234 17.46 16.72 31.09
CA ASP A 234 18.53 15.96 31.75
C ASP A 234 18.35 14.46 31.47
N ASP A 235 17.10 13.99 31.53
CA ASP A 235 16.78 12.59 31.29
C ASP A 235 16.38 12.31 29.82
N LEU A 236 16.09 13.35 29.03
CA LEU A 236 15.59 13.28 27.65
C LEU A 236 14.20 12.62 27.51
N PHE A 237 13.33 12.76 28.51
CA PHE A 237 11.98 12.15 28.53
C PHE A 237 10.85 13.15 28.79
N TRP A 238 9.66 12.82 28.30
CA TRP A 238 8.42 13.50 28.68
C TRP A 238 7.85 13.02 30.01
N ASN A 239 7.50 13.99 30.86
CA ASN A 239 6.64 13.83 32.01
C ASN A 239 5.21 14.26 31.62
N ILE A 240 4.24 13.35 31.77
CA ILE A 240 2.84 13.61 31.45
C ILE A 240 2.00 13.53 32.72
N SER A 241 1.23 14.57 32.98
CA SER A 241 0.28 14.63 34.09
C SER A 241 -1.09 15.10 33.62
N ILE A 242 -2.13 14.72 34.35
CA ILE A 242 -3.50 15.13 34.12
C ILE A 242 -4.04 15.87 35.32
N LYS A 243 -4.63 17.03 35.08
CA LYS A 243 -5.44 17.78 36.04
C LYS A 243 -6.89 17.73 35.59
N ARG A 244 -7.76 17.10 36.38
CA ARG A 244 -9.19 17.00 36.09
C ARG A 244 -9.95 18.25 36.55
N GLY A 245 -11.20 18.40 36.11
CA GLY A 245 -12.05 19.55 36.41
C GLY A 245 -12.37 19.72 37.90
N ASP A 246 -12.30 18.65 38.68
CA ASP A 246 -12.40 18.66 40.15
C ASP A 246 -11.12 19.15 40.85
N GLY A 247 -10.05 19.43 40.08
CA GLY A 247 -8.76 19.87 40.57
C GLY A 247 -7.80 18.75 40.95
N SER A 248 -8.22 17.47 40.90
CA SER A 248 -7.36 16.33 41.14
C SER A 248 -6.24 16.26 40.10
N ILE A 249 -5.03 15.89 40.55
CA ILE A 249 -3.86 15.73 39.69
C ILE A 249 -3.37 14.29 39.81
N ALA A 250 -3.13 13.65 38.68
CA ALA A 250 -2.50 12.34 38.60
C ALA A 250 -1.33 12.38 37.61
N ARG A 251 -0.23 11.70 37.96
CA ARG A 251 0.83 11.39 37.00
C ARG A 251 0.36 10.21 36.14
N ILE A 252 0.54 10.32 34.82
CA ILE A 252 0.08 9.28 33.87
C ILE A 252 1.23 8.32 33.51
N THR A 253 2.46 8.81 33.43
CA THR A 253 3.63 8.04 32.97
C THR A 253 4.93 8.65 33.50
N ASP A 254 5.98 7.83 33.56
CA ASP A 254 7.32 8.20 34.02
C ASP A 254 8.34 8.46 32.90
N ALA A 255 8.06 8.20 31.62
CA ALA A 255 9.04 8.47 30.55
C ALA A 255 8.52 8.21 29.10
N PHE A 256 8.74 9.16 28.17
CA PHE A 256 8.75 8.92 26.71
C PHE A 256 9.92 9.66 26.06
N PRO A 257 10.89 8.98 25.38
CA PRO A 257 12.07 9.62 24.81
C PRO A 257 11.84 10.23 23.41
N SER A 258 10.58 10.22 22.94
CA SER A 258 10.21 10.50 21.55
C SER A 258 9.69 11.92 21.35
N PHE A 259 9.74 12.42 20.11
CA PHE A 259 9.24 13.75 19.77
C PHE A 259 7.73 13.70 19.52
N ILE A 260 6.98 14.62 20.11
CA ILE A 260 5.54 14.73 19.85
C ILE A 260 5.34 15.56 18.58
N THR A 261 4.75 14.95 17.54
CA THR A 261 4.57 15.58 16.22
C THR A 261 3.15 16.09 15.99
N GLU A 262 2.16 15.46 16.64
CA GLU A 262 0.76 15.87 16.60
C GLU A 262 0.11 15.69 17.98
N VAL A 263 -0.86 16.54 18.31
CA VAL A 263 -1.65 16.41 19.54
C VAL A 263 -3.05 16.98 19.35
N GLY A 264 -4.05 16.34 19.95
CA GLY A 264 -5.45 16.72 19.84
C GLY A 264 -6.35 16.06 20.87
N THR A 265 -7.65 16.32 20.76
CA THR A 265 -8.68 15.71 21.60
C THR A 265 -9.73 15.00 20.76
N VAL A 266 -10.25 13.88 21.27
CA VAL A 266 -11.28 13.10 20.58
C VAL A 266 -12.28 12.54 21.59
N ASP A 267 -13.59 12.60 21.30
CA ASP A 267 -14.62 11.93 22.10
C ASP A 267 -15.07 10.65 21.41
N LEU A 268 -14.51 9.52 21.86
CA LEU A 268 -14.82 8.20 21.29
C LEU A 268 -16.22 7.68 21.61
N SER A 269 -16.90 8.32 22.58
CA SER A 269 -18.14 7.82 23.17
C SER A 269 -19.36 8.67 22.83
N GLY A 270 -19.14 9.90 22.36
CA GLY A 270 -20.18 10.92 22.20
C GLY A 270 -20.77 11.40 23.53
N THR A 271 -20.15 11.08 24.67
CA THR A 271 -20.66 11.42 26.01
C THR A 271 -20.19 12.80 26.51
N GLY A 272 -19.37 13.49 25.71
CA GLY A 272 -18.71 14.74 26.09
C GLY A 272 -17.44 14.54 26.93
N ASN A 273 -16.99 13.30 27.09
CA ASN A 273 -15.74 12.96 27.78
C ASN A 273 -14.65 12.71 26.75
N GLU A 274 -13.74 13.67 26.59
CA GLU A 274 -12.69 13.63 25.57
C GLU A 274 -11.44 12.91 26.08
N HIS A 275 -10.86 12.08 25.23
CA HIS A 275 -9.50 11.56 25.33
C HIS A 275 -8.51 12.58 24.77
N VAL A 276 -7.24 12.48 25.17
CA VAL A 276 -6.14 13.24 24.55
C VAL A 276 -5.35 12.31 23.65
N PHE A 277 -5.33 12.61 22.35
CA PHE A 277 -4.57 11.89 21.33
C PHE A 277 -3.25 12.60 21.09
N PHE A 278 -2.16 11.84 20.92
CA PHE A 278 -0.89 12.39 20.47
C PHE A 278 -0.07 11.37 19.70
N VAL A 279 0.72 11.86 18.76
CA VAL A 279 1.64 11.06 17.95
C VAL A 279 3.05 11.32 18.44
N THR A 280 3.79 10.26 18.72
CA THR A 280 5.22 10.34 18.93
C THR A 280 5.97 9.73 17.76
N GLU A 281 6.99 10.43 17.30
CA GLU A 281 7.97 9.87 16.39
C GLU A 281 9.30 9.73 17.13
N SER A 282 9.89 8.56 17.02
CA SER A 282 11.30 8.36 17.31
C SER A 282 12.00 8.05 16.00
N GLY A 283 13.06 8.78 15.70
CA GLY A 283 13.87 8.54 14.52
C GLY A 283 15.29 8.28 14.99
N GLY A 284 15.70 7.03 14.87
CA GLY A 284 17.10 6.64 14.95
C GLY A 284 17.52 6.09 13.60
N THR A 285 18.81 6.01 13.42
CA THR A 285 19.42 5.58 12.17
C THR A 285 19.42 4.06 12.01
N GLY A 286 19.23 3.28 13.08
CA GLY A 286 18.93 1.85 12.96
C GLY A 286 17.45 1.48 12.96
N GLY A 287 16.56 2.49 12.97
CA GLY A 287 15.13 2.28 12.92
C GLY A 287 14.31 3.53 13.20
N HIS A 288 13.18 3.62 12.54
CA HIS A 288 12.19 4.65 12.78
C HIS A 288 11.02 4.03 13.55
N GLY A 289 10.44 4.79 14.47
CA GLY A 289 9.32 4.40 15.30
C GLY A 289 8.23 5.47 15.24
N ILE A 290 6.98 5.04 15.04
CA ILE A 290 5.80 5.90 15.14
C ILE A 290 4.90 5.30 16.21
N ASP A 291 4.52 6.07 17.23
CA ASP A 291 3.53 5.64 18.22
C ASP A 291 2.29 6.52 18.16
N LEU A 292 1.14 5.86 18.05
CA LEU A 292 -0.17 6.46 18.18
C LEU A 292 -0.64 6.25 19.61
N ASN A 293 -0.76 7.34 20.36
CA ASN A 293 -1.06 7.30 21.78
C ASN A 293 -2.39 7.97 22.08
N LEU A 294 -3.11 7.39 23.03
CA LEU A 294 -4.36 7.93 23.54
C LEU A 294 -4.38 7.87 25.05
N ILE A 295 -4.52 9.02 25.70
CA ILE A 295 -4.73 9.13 27.15
C ILE A 295 -6.23 8.99 27.39
N ASN A 296 -6.62 7.93 28.09
CA ASN A 296 -7.93 7.84 28.70
C ASN A 296 -7.97 8.79 29.91
N THR A 297 -8.66 9.91 29.78
CA THR A 297 -8.66 11.01 30.77
C THR A 297 -9.42 10.65 32.05
N GLN A 298 -10.33 9.69 31.97
CA GLN A 298 -11.07 9.19 33.13
C GLN A 298 -10.18 8.28 33.97
N LYS A 299 -9.50 7.32 33.34
CA LYS A 299 -8.62 6.34 34.01
C LYS A 299 -7.24 6.91 34.34
N GLY A 300 -6.78 7.91 33.59
CA GLY A 300 -5.42 8.46 33.72
C GLY A 300 -4.36 7.52 33.16
N GLU A 301 -4.68 6.77 32.11
CA GLU A 301 -3.84 5.72 31.55
C GLU A 301 -3.64 5.90 30.04
N ILE A 302 -2.49 5.46 29.52
CA ILE A 302 -2.16 5.52 28.09
C ILE A 302 -2.42 4.18 27.43
N VAL A 303 -3.12 4.25 26.30
CA VAL A 303 -3.28 3.16 25.34
C VAL A 303 -2.50 3.55 24.10
N GLY A 304 -1.54 2.71 23.69
CA GLY A 304 -0.64 3.03 22.60
C GLY A 304 -0.48 1.89 21.60
N LEU A 305 -0.35 2.26 20.33
CA LEU A 305 -0.05 1.39 19.22
C LEU A 305 1.23 1.90 18.54
N SER A 306 2.25 1.06 18.46
CA SER A 306 3.59 1.41 18.00
C SER A 306 3.92 0.68 16.72
N LEU A 307 4.55 1.39 15.78
CA LEU A 307 5.11 0.89 14.55
C LEU A 307 6.63 1.03 14.61
N TRP A 308 7.34 -0.07 14.43
CA TRP A 308 8.80 -0.05 14.36
C TRP A 308 9.29 -0.56 13.01
N PHE A 309 10.25 0.18 12.46
CA PHE A 309 10.99 -0.19 11.26
C PHE A 309 12.41 -0.58 11.66
N SER A 310 12.82 -1.82 11.43
CA SER A 310 14.20 -2.26 11.68
C SER A 310 15.04 -2.17 10.40
N SER A 311 16.20 -1.50 10.47
CA SER A 311 17.20 -1.56 9.37
C SER A 311 18.15 -2.76 9.49
N GLN A 312 18.09 -3.49 10.62
CA GLN A 312 18.95 -4.65 10.88
C GLN A 312 18.48 -5.93 10.18
N THR A 313 17.32 -5.92 9.55
CA THR A 313 16.83 -7.03 8.74
C THR A 313 17.02 -6.66 7.27
N THR A 314 17.47 -7.59 6.43
CA THR A 314 17.59 -7.40 4.97
C THR A 314 16.23 -7.11 4.30
N GLU A 315 15.16 -7.23 5.08
CA GLU A 315 13.78 -6.90 4.76
C GLU A 315 13.26 -5.86 5.76
N ALA A 316 12.47 -4.89 5.31
CA ALA A 316 11.81 -3.91 6.17
C ALA A 316 10.66 -4.65 6.81
N ILE A 317 10.95 -5.23 7.98
CA ILE A 317 9.92 -5.84 8.79
C ILE A 317 9.30 -4.71 9.59
N THR A 318 8.00 -4.58 9.38
CA THR A 318 7.14 -3.71 10.17
C THR A 318 6.73 -4.50 11.39
N GLU A 319 7.23 -4.11 12.57
CA GLU A 319 6.81 -4.69 13.84
C GLU A 319 5.75 -3.79 14.47
N ILE A 320 4.59 -4.36 14.78
CA ILE A 320 3.53 -3.67 15.50
C ILE A 320 3.60 -4.10 16.96
N SER A 321 3.95 -3.16 17.84
CA SER A 321 3.90 -3.38 19.29
C SER A 321 2.83 -2.51 19.93
N THR A 322 2.48 -2.82 21.18
CA THR A 322 1.35 -2.19 21.87
C THR A 322 1.69 -1.98 23.34
N THR A 323 1.14 -0.94 23.98
CA THR A 323 1.27 -0.80 25.43
C THR A 323 0.56 -1.93 26.17
N ASP A 324 0.91 -2.18 27.44
CA ASP A 324 0.25 -3.22 28.26
C ASP A 324 -1.27 -3.02 28.32
N ASN A 325 -1.70 -1.76 28.48
CA ASN A 325 -3.11 -1.39 28.53
C ASN A 325 -3.86 -1.62 27.22
N PHE A 326 -3.17 -1.61 26.07
CA PHE A 326 -3.79 -1.86 24.77
C PHE A 326 -4.44 -3.24 24.64
N ARG A 327 -3.88 -4.24 25.32
CA ARG A 327 -4.37 -5.62 25.29
C ARG A 327 -5.51 -5.86 26.29
N SER A 328 -5.76 -4.92 27.20
CA SER A 328 -6.78 -5.06 28.23
C SER A 328 -8.20 -4.93 27.67
N LYS A 329 -9.14 -5.67 28.26
CA LYS A 329 -10.59 -5.60 27.93
C LYS A 329 -11.20 -4.24 28.30
N ASP A 330 -10.51 -3.48 29.13
CA ASP A 330 -10.91 -2.20 29.66
C ASP A 330 -10.77 -1.02 28.68
N PHE A 331 -10.07 -1.25 27.56
CA PHE A 331 -9.68 -0.23 26.58
C PHE A 331 -10.07 -0.58 25.13
N GLN A 332 -11.15 -1.35 24.96
CA GLN A 332 -11.56 -1.84 23.64
C GLN A 332 -11.98 -0.71 22.67
N ARG A 333 -12.46 0.43 23.18
CA ARG A 333 -12.85 1.57 22.34
C ARG A 333 -11.62 2.30 21.82
N GLU A 334 -10.67 2.56 22.70
CA GLU A 334 -9.38 3.17 22.41
C GLU A 334 -8.59 2.33 21.41
N ARG A 335 -8.53 1.01 21.64
CA ARG A 335 -7.94 0.06 20.70
C ARG A 335 -8.57 0.16 19.31
N LYS A 336 -9.91 0.05 19.22
CA LYS A 336 -10.62 0.11 17.94
C LYS A 336 -10.37 1.43 17.20
N PHE A 337 -10.28 2.53 17.94
CA PHE A 337 -9.96 3.83 17.38
C PHE A 337 -8.53 3.90 16.84
N LEU A 338 -7.53 3.48 17.61
CA LEU A 338 -6.14 3.46 17.15
C LEU A 338 -5.96 2.53 15.94
N GLU A 339 -6.58 1.34 15.95
CA GLU A 339 -6.59 0.42 14.82
C GLU A 339 -7.30 0.99 13.58
N SER A 340 -8.30 1.86 13.76
CA SER A 340 -9.02 2.47 12.64
C SER A 340 -8.19 3.56 11.95
N ILE A 341 -7.39 4.34 12.68
CA ILE A 341 -6.58 5.43 12.12
C ILE A 341 -5.14 5.03 11.76
N LYS A 342 -4.67 3.84 12.16
CA LYS A 342 -3.25 3.44 12.00
C LYS A 342 -2.70 3.58 10.57
N TYR A 343 -3.51 3.27 9.57
CA TYR A 343 -3.09 3.33 8.17
C TYR A 343 -2.86 4.77 7.69
N ASP A 344 -3.54 5.75 8.31
CA ASP A 344 -3.37 7.18 8.01
C ASP A 344 -1.97 7.67 8.47
N TYR A 345 -1.31 6.89 9.33
CA TYR A 345 0.07 7.10 9.80
C TYR A 345 1.06 6.07 9.22
N GLY A 346 0.69 5.37 8.15
CA GLY A 346 1.60 4.47 7.44
C GLY A 346 1.82 3.11 8.09
N PHE A 347 1.01 2.71 9.07
CA PHE A 347 1.04 1.37 9.63
C PHE A 347 0.55 0.37 8.57
N ILE A 348 1.46 -0.44 8.04
CA ILE A 348 1.14 -1.61 7.21
C ILE A 348 1.04 -2.85 8.10
N GLY A 349 0.39 -3.92 7.64
CA GLY A 349 0.21 -5.13 8.47
C GLY A 349 1.53 -5.68 9.01
N GLU A 350 1.48 -6.40 10.13
CA GLU A 350 2.65 -7.06 10.71
C GLU A 350 3.26 -8.04 9.69
N GLY A 351 4.56 -7.93 9.43
CA GLY A 351 5.24 -8.73 8.40
C GLY A 351 4.97 -8.31 6.94
N GLU A 352 4.25 -7.22 6.69
CA GLU A 352 4.14 -6.65 5.35
C GLU A 352 5.38 -5.81 5.01
N ALA A 353 6.02 -6.12 3.88
CA ALA A 353 7.15 -5.35 3.37
C ALA A 353 6.66 -3.98 2.85
N ASN A 354 7.30 -2.90 3.31
CA ASN A 354 7.03 -1.56 2.78
C ASN A 354 7.43 -1.49 1.30
N LYS A 355 6.42 -1.53 0.41
CA LYS A 355 6.60 -1.46 -1.06
C LYS A 355 6.81 -0.03 -1.59
N GLN A 356 6.91 0.99 -0.73
CA GLN A 356 7.11 2.38 -1.17
C GLN A 356 8.57 2.62 -1.62
N SER A 357 8.91 2.14 -2.83
CA SER A 357 10.28 2.05 -3.34
C SER A 357 11.06 3.38 -3.45
N ASN A 358 10.42 4.54 -3.26
CA ASN A 358 11.00 5.88 -3.43
C ASN A 358 10.66 6.88 -2.30
N ASN A 359 10.18 6.43 -1.15
CA ASN A 359 9.91 7.36 -0.05
C ASN A 359 11.23 7.74 0.68
N PRO A 360 11.61 9.04 0.75
CA PRO A 360 12.84 9.51 1.40
C PRO A 360 12.95 9.17 2.89
N ASP A 361 11.82 9.03 3.59
CA ASP A 361 11.81 8.71 5.02
C ASP A 361 12.40 7.31 5.29
N PHE A 362 12.46 6.45 4.26
CA PHE A 362 13.02 5.10 4.33
C PHE A 362 14.39 4.96 3.62
N ALA A 363 15.08 6.08 3.34
CA ALA A 363 16.32 6.08 2.56
C ALA A 363 17.41 5.16 3.16
N TYR A 364 17.59 5.15 4.48
CA TYR A 364 18.56 4.27 5.16
C TYR A 364 18.25 2.79 4.98
N TYR A 365 16.98 2.41 5.04
CA TYR A 365 16.55 1.03 4.82
C TYR A 365 16.86 0.58 3.39
N PHE A 366 16.55 1.42 2.39
CA PHE A 366 16.87 1.08 0.99
C PHE A 366 18.36 1.01 0.72
N TRP A 367 19.15 1.90 1.34
CA TRP A 367 20.60 1.81 1.27
C TRP A 367 21.10 0.49 1.86
N ALA A 368 20.61 0.09 3.04
CA ALA A 368 20.99 -1.18 3.65
C ALA A 368 20.61 -2.36 2.76
N LYS A 369 19.38 -2.40 2.22
CA LYS A 369 18.96 -3.43 1.27
C LYS A 369 19.87 -3.52 0.05
N ASP A 370 20.28 -2.38 -0.50
CA ASP A 370 21.09 -2.33 -1.71
C ASP A 370 22.58 -2.61 -1.44
N ASN A 371 23.10 -2.32 -0.24
CA ASN A 371 24.54 -2.23 0.01
C ASN A 371 25.07 -2.98 1.26
N ARG A 372 24.21 -3.56 2.11
CA ARG A 372 24.63 -4.11 3.42
C ARG A 372 25.73 -5.17 3.35
N ASN A 373 25.75 -5.98 2.29
CA ASN A 373 26.76 -7.03 2.15
C ASN A 373 28.07 -6.52 1.51
N ILE A 374 28.20 -5.21 1.26
CA ILE A 374 29.37 -4.60 0.64
C ILE A 374 30.34 -4.16 1.73
N GLU A 375 31.39 -4.95 1.93
CA GLU A 375 32.58 -4.56 2.70
C GLU A 375 33.62 -3.82 1.82
N ASP A 376 33.69 -4.15 0.53
CA ASP A 376 34.54 -3.49 -0.48
C ASP A 376 33.84 -3.53 -1.86
N GLY A 377 33.88 -2.42 -2.60
CA GLY A 377 33.41 -2.34 -3.99
C GLY A 377 32.35 -1.25 -4.25
N LYS A 378 31.69 -1.36 -5.40
CA LYS A 378 30.75 -0.36 -5.91
C LYS A 378 29.41 -0.40 -5.16
N MET A 379 28.98 0.75 -4.65
CA MET A 379 27.67 0.94 -4.02
C MET A 379 26.60 1.32 -5.05
N ARG A 380 25.35 1.00 -4.72
CA ARG A 380 24.16 1.54 -5.38
C ARG A 380 23.61 2.70 -4.56
N ILE A 381 23.47 3.85 -5.21
CA ILE A 381 22.98 5.08 -4.59
C ILE A 381 21.60 5.42 -5.13
N ARG A 382 20.74 5.91 -4.23
CA ARG A 382 19.45 6.51 -4.54
C ARG A 382 19.45 7.95 -4.07
N ARG A 383 18.97 8.86 -4.93
CA ARG A 383 18.81 10.28 -4.61
C ARG A 383 17.36 10.60 -4.36
N TYR A 384 17.12 11.48 -3.41
CA TYR A 384 15.79 11.89 -2.98
C TYR A 384 15.73 13.42 -2.93
N LYS A 385 14.62 14.00 -3.37
CA LYS A 385 14.41 15.45 -3.33
C LYS A 385 14.22 15.96 -1.90
N GLY A 386 14.66 17.18 -1.64
CA GLY A 386 14.58 17.85 -0.35
C GLY A 386 15.70 17.45 0.61
N LYS A 387 15.81 18.20 1.71
CA LYS A 387 16.66 17.83 2.84
C LYS A 387 16.22 16.51 3.47
N HIS A 388 17.18 15.74 3.97
CA HIS A 388 16.89 14.50 4.67
C HIS A 388 16.24 14.78 6.04
N ARG A 389 15.15 14.06 6.35
CA ARG A 389 14.46 14.13 7.64
C ARG A 389 15.03 13.08 8.61
N CYS A 390 16.19 13.36 9.21
CA CYS A 390 16.69 12.55 10.33
C CYS A 390 16.41 13.23 11.66
N ILE A 391 15.83 12.48 12.60
CA ILE A 391 15.48 12.97 13.94
C ILE A 391 16.63 12.66 14.95
N ALA A 392 17.67 11.94 14.51
CA ALA A 392 18.82 11.61 15.34
C ALA A 392 19.75 12.82 15.51
N SER A 393 20.45 12.87 16.64
CA SER A 393 21.48 13.88 16.90
C SER A 393 22.61 13.80 15.87
N ILE A 394 23.04 14.96 15.38
CA ILE A 394 24.22 15.09 14.53
C ILE A 394 25.46 14.81 15.38
N ALA A 395 26.29 13.88 14.92
CA ALA A 395 27.57 13.54 15.54
C ALA A 395 28.70 14.40 14.97
N ASP A 396 28.71 14.63 13.66
CA ASP A 396 29.69 15.45 12.96
C ASP A 396 29.12 15.94 11.62
N GLU A 397 29.67 17.02 11.06
CA GLU A 397 29.24 17.55 9.77
C GLU A 397 30.42 18.14 8.99
N LEU A 398 30.42 17.93 7.67
CA LEU A 398 31.42 18.44 6.76
C LEU A 398 30.75 19.05 5.52
N LYS A 399 30.96 20.34 5.28
CA LYS A 399 30.48 21.03 4.07
C LYS A 399 31.61 21.19 3.05
N GLU A 400 31.32 20.84 1.80
CA GLU A 400 32.21 21.05 0.66
C GLU A 400 31.41 21.57 -0.53
N HIS A 401 31.74 22.79 -0.99
CA HIS A 401 30.96 23.50 -2.01
C HIS A 401 29.46 23.52 -1.64
N SER A 402 28.59 22.93 -2.47
CA SER A 402 27.14 22.83 -2.24
C SER A 402 26.72 21.58 -1.47
N VAL A 403 27.63 20.65 -1.18
CA VAL A 403 27.29 19.37 -0.56
C VAL A 403 27.62 19.40 0.93
N VAL A 404 26.64 19.05 1.76
CA VAL A 404 26.77 18.89 3.21
C VAL A 404 26.73 17.39 3.52
N TYR A 405 27.80 16.89 4.12
CA TYR A 405 27.89 15.52 4.63
C TYR A 405 27.62 15.53 6.13
N THR A 406 26.51 14.94 6.56
CA THR A 406 26.11 14.91 7.97
C THR A 406 26.20 13.48 8.50
N ALA A 407 27.00 13.28 9.55
CA ALA A 407 27.11 12.04 10.29
C ALA A 407 26.14 12.05 11.47
N TYR A 408 25.36 11.00 11.61
CA TYR A 408 24.36 10.89 12.68
C TYR A 408 24.77 9.88 13.76
N PHE A 409 24.49 10.22 15.01
CA PHE A 409 24.71 9.35 16.16
C PHE A 409 23.93 8.04 16.02
N LYS A 410 24.56 6.88 16.29
CA LYS A 410 23.94 5.55 16.08
C LYS A 410 23.64 5.21 14.63
N GLY A 411 24.28 5.90 13.67
CA GLY A 411 23.81 5.92 12.29
C GLY A 411 24.77 5.92 11.16
N GLY A 412 24.31 6.45 10.03
CA GLY A 412 25.09 6.57 8.82
C GLY A 412 25.47 8.02 8.50
N VAL A 413 25.95 8.21 7.28
CA VAL A 413 26.36 9.50 6.73
C VAL A 413 25.45 9.83 5.55
N VAL A 414 24.82 10.99 5.60
CA VAL A 414 23.97 11.52 4.52
C VAL A 414 24.71 12.64 3.83
N ALA A 415 24.65 12.66 2.50
CA ALA A 415 25.03 13.81 1.70
C ALA A 415 23.77 14.54 1.24
N TYR A 416 23.73 15.86 1.43
CA TYR A 416 22.70 16.74 0.88
C TYR A 416 23.35 17.79 -0.01
N ASP A 417 22.97 17.84 -1.28
CA ASP A 417 23.42 18.83 -2.25
C ASP A 417 22.42 19.98 -2.33
N GLU A 418 22.79 21.12 -1.75
CA GLU A 418 22.00 22.35 -1.73
C GLU A 418 21.69 22.89 -3.12
N SER A 419 22.54 22.58 -4.12
CA SER A 419 22.37 23.11 -5.49
C SER A 419 21.27 22.39 -6.27
N SER A 420 21.11 21.09 -6.02
CA SER A 420 20.11 20.24 -6.69
C SER A 420 18.88 19.97 -5.82
N ASP A 421 18.93 20.38 -4.55
CA ASP A 421 17.95 20.06 -3.51
C ASP A 421 17.70 18.55 -3.43
N GLU A 422 18.78 17.78 -3.34
CA GLU A 422 18.74 16.32 -3.26
C GLU A 422 19.65 15.79 -2.16
N HIS A 423 19.20 14.75 -1.46
CA HIS A 423 20.02 13.98 -0.54
C HIS A 423 20.19 12.52 -0.97
N PHE A 424 21.25 11.88 -0.47
CA PHE A 424 21.49 10.45 -0.59
C PHE A 424 22.31 9.91 0.59
N ILE A 425 22.16 8.62 0.87
CA ILE A 425 22.94 7.95 1.92
C ILE A 425 24.30 7.55 1.35
N VAL A 426 25.37 8.01 1.99
CA VAL A 426 26.77 7.73 1.58
C VAL A 426 27.28 6.45 2.24
N PHE A 427 26.95 6.28 3.52
CA PHE A 427 27.41 5.17 4.34
C PHE A 427 26.34 4.85 5.39
N HIS A 428 26.16 3.58 5.70
CA HIS A 428 25.45 3.14 6.89
C HIS A 428 26.15 1.91 7.45
N PRO A 429 26.40 1.84 8.78
CA PRO A 429 27.09 0.70 9.37
C PRO A 429 26.18 -0.53 9.40
N ASP A 430 26.77 -1.72 9.35
CA ASP A 430 26.00 -2.97 9.48
C ASP A 430 25.56 -3.23 10.94
N ASP A 431 26.32 -2.68 11.89
CA ASP A 431 26.04 -2.68 13.33
C ASP A 431 25.74 -1.25 13.80
N MET A 432 24.60 -1.05 14.47
CA MET A 432 24.18 0.24 15.02
C MET A 432 25.18 0.86 16.01
N TYR A 433 26.08 0.05 16.58
CA TYR A 433 27.15 0.53 17.45
C TYR A 433 28.40 1.02 16.72
N SER A 434 28.52 0.74 15.41
CA SER A 434 29.63 1.15 14.53
C SER A 434 29.47 2.54 13.91
N TRP A 435 28.68 3.42 14.52
CA TRP A 435 28.34 4.74 14.00
C TRP A 435 29.55 5.59 13.55
N PRO A 436 29.37 6.57 12.65
CA PRO A 436 30.39 7.52 12.27
C PRO A 436 30.72 8.46 13.44
N ILE A 437 32.01 8.76 13.61
CA ILE A 437 32.51 9.62 14.68
C ILE A 437 33.30 10.83 14.17
N VAL A 438 33.88 10.74 12.97
CA VAL A 438 34.69 11.81 12.36
C VAL A 438 34.54 11.75 10.85
N LEU A 439 34.36 12.91 10.21
CA LEU A 439 34.37 13.08 8.76
C LEU A 439 35.59 13.88 8.29
N LYS A 440 36.24 13.44 7.20
CA LYS A 440 37.28 14.20 6.50
C LYS A 440 37.20 13.93 5.00
N LYS A 441 37.48 14.92 4.15
CA LYS A 441 37.55 14.75 2.70
C LYS A 441 38.92 15.11 2.14
N THR A 442 39.32 14.39 1.09
CA THR A 442 40.57 14.59 0.35
C THR A 442 40.41 14.14 -1.10
N GLY A 443 40.54 15.06 -2.06
CA GLY A 443 40.22 14.76 -3.46
C GLY A 443 38.81 14.13 -3.56
N PRO A 444 38.63 13.00 -4.27
CA PRO A 444 37.34 12.32 -4.38
C PRO A 444 36.99 11.44 -3.17
N TYR A 445 37.86 11.34 -2.16
CA TYR A 445 37.70 10.39 -1.06
C TYR A 445 37.11 11.06 0.18
N LEU A 446 35.96 10.54 0.64
CA LEU A 446 35.38 10.79 1.94
C LEU A 446 35.84 9.71 2.92
N LEU A 447 36.42 10.15 4.03
CA LEU A 447 36.95 9.33 5.12
C LEU A 447 35.97 9.38 6.28
N ILE A 448 35.51 8.21 6.70
CA ILE A 448 34.50 8.05 7.73
C ILE A 448 35.11 7.19 8.84
N GLY A 449 35.46 7.81 9.97
CA GLY A 449 35.86 7.07 11.16
C GLY A 449 34.63 6.46 11.82
N THR A 450 34.70 5.20 12.25
CA THR A 450 33.55 4.48 12.82
C THR A 450 33.87 3.84 14.17
N ARG A 451 32.88 3.76 15.06
CA ARG A 451 33.01 3.13 16.39
C ARG A 451 32.90 1.61 16.32
N GLY A 452 33.83 0.93 15.65
CA GLY A 452 33.84 -0.54 15.62
C GLY A 452 34.52 -1.11 14.39
N GLU A 453 34.22 -0.55 13.22
CA GLU A 453 34.92 -0.93 11.98
C GLU A 453 36.26 -0.21 11.85
N GLY A 454 36.43 0.98 12.44
CA GLY A 454 37.69 1.72 12.40
C GLY A 454 37.67 2.84 11.35
N LEU A 455 37.97 2.51 10.09
CA LEU A 455 38.02 3.48 9.00
C LEU A 455 37.31 2.96 7.74
N THR A 456 36.35 3.74 7.24
CA THR A 456 35.69 3.51 5.96
C THR A 456 36.05 4.61 4.98
N ILE A 457 36.45 4.23 3.77
CA ILE A 457 36.79 5.14 2.69
C ILE A 457 35.73 5.02 1.60
N VAL A 458 35.16 6.14 1.18
CA VAL A 458 34.22 6.21 0.08
C VAL A 458 34.75 7.15 -0.99
N ASN A 459 34.94 6.66 -2.22
CA ASN A 459 35.10 7.54 -3.37
C ASN A 459 33.71 8.08 -3.76
N VAL A 460 33.45 9.37 -3.57
CA VAL A 460 32.12 9.97 -3.77
C VAL A 460 31.79 10.27 -5.22
N GLU A 461 32.76 10.14 -6.14
CA GLU A 461 32.54 10.29 -7.59
C GLU A 461 32.19 8.95 -8.24
N THR A 462 32.91 7.88 -7.85
CA THR A 462 32.68 6.53 -8.40
C THR A 462 31.74 5.68 -7.54
N PHE A 463 31.40 6.15 -6.34
CA PHE A 463 30.64 5.45 -5.31
C PHE A 463 31.19 4.06 -4.96
N HIS A 464 32.52 3.96 -4.88
CA HIS A 464 33.18 2.76 -4.35
C HIS A 464 33.49 2.95 -2.87
N LEU A 465 33.20 1.94 -2.07
CA LEU A 465 33.43 1.90 -0.64
C LEU A 465 34.46 0.83 -0.30
N LYS A 466 35.33 1.10 0.67
CA LYS A 466 36.24 0.12 1.25
C LYS A 466 36.35 0.31 2.76
N ARG A 467 36.13 -0.76 3.52
CA ARG A 467 36.24 -0.77 4.98
C ARG A 467 37.59 -1.34 5.43
N PHE A 468 38.19 -0.71 6.41
CA PHE A 468 39.44 -1.16 7.02
C PHE A 468 39.19 -1.44 8.50
N ARG A 469 39.14 -2.74 8.86
CA ARG A 469 39.02 -3.17 10.25
C ARG A 469 40.25 -2.74 11.04
N LEU A 470 40.03 -1.90 12.03
CA LEU A 470 41.04 -1.47 12.99
C LEU A 470 40.72 -2.11 14.34
N HIS A 471 41.69 -2.79 14.95
CA HIS A 471 41.51 -3.48 16.22
C HIS A 471 42.05 -2.65 17.39
N PRO A 472 41.18 -2.06 18.24
CA PRO A 472 41.62 -1.46 19.49
C PRO A 472 42.28 -2.50 20.41
N PRO A 473 43.24 -2.10 21.28
CA PRO A 473 43.73 -0.73 21.46
C PRO A 473 44.81 -0.31 20.45
N ASN A 474 45.36 -1.24 19.67
CA ASN A 474 46.56 -1.03 18.86
C ASN A 474 46.32 -0.15 17.63
N ASP A 475 45.11 -0.19 17.07
CA ASP A 475 44.76 0.56 15.84
C ASP A 475 43.80 1.74 16.11
N VAL A 476 43.71 2.26 17.34
CA VAL A 476 42.85 3.42 17.63
C VAL A 476 43.33 4.63 16.81
N VAL A 477 42.52 5.12 15.87
CA VAL A 477 42.87 6.26 15.01
C VAL A 477 42.92 7.55 15.84
N ARG A 478 44.11 7.96 16.26
CA ARG A 478 44.34 9.25 16.94
C ARG A 478 44.75 10.34 15.95
N LYS A 479 45.39 9.94 14.86
CA LYS A 479 45.88 10.84 13.82
C LYS A 479 45.70 10.16 12.46
N LEU A 480 45.17 10.92 11.51
CA LEU A 480 44.99 10.50 10.13
C LEU A 480 45.63 11.54 9.22
N GLN A 481 46.60 11.12 8.43
CA GLN A 481 47.25 11.93 7.41
C GLN A 481 46.92 11.36 6.04
N VAL A 482 46.55 12.24 5.11
CA VAL A 482 46.34 11.86 3.72
C VAL A 482 47.61 12.22 2.94
N LEU A 483 48.12 11.26 2.19
CA LEU A 483 49.22 11.36 1.25
C LEU A 483 48.66 11.12 -0.17
N ASP A 484 49.41 11.47 -1.21
CA ASP A 484 48.92 11.46 -2.61
C ASP A 484 48.30 10.12 -3.04
N SER A 485 48.85 8.98 -2.61
CA SER A 485 48.35 7.64 -2.92
C SER A 485 48.05 6.79 -1.69
N LYS A 486 48.14 7.35 -0.49
CA LYS A 486 48.02 6.59 0.77
C LYS A 486 47.38 7.38 1.89
N ILE A 487 46.86 6.68 2.88
CA ILE A 487 46.48 7.23 4.16
C ILE A 487 47.41 6.65 5.21
N ARG A 488 48.01 7.53 6.02
CA ARG A 488 48.81 7.14 7.17
C ARG A 488 48.01 7.35 8.45
N ILE A 489 47.90 6.27 9.23
CA ILE A 489 47.25 6.23 10.55
C ILE A 489 48.34 6.17 11.62
N ASN A 490 48.21 7.04 12.64
CA ASN A 490 49.09 7.11 13.82
C ASN A 490 50.60 7.12 13.50
N ASP A 491 50.98 7.73 12.39
CA ASP A 491 52.35 7.86 11.90
C ASP A 491 53.08 6.56 11.51
N SER A 492 52.42 5.39 11.59
CA SER A 492 53.07 4.09 11.38
C SER A 492 52.36 3.15 10.41
N LYS A 493 51.02 3.19 10.34
CA LYS A 493 50.24 2.29 9.48
C LYS A 493 49.84 3.02 8.21
N GLU A 494 50.38 2.59 7.07
CA GLU A 494 49.99 3.12 5.76
C GLU A 494 48.98 2.21 5.08
N ILE A 495 47.94 2.82 4.53
CA ILE A 495 46.90 2.17 3.74
C ILE A 495 46.95 2.80 2.37
N ASP A 496 47.20 2.00 1.33
CA ASP A 496 47.13 2.51 -0.03
C ASP A 496 45.68 2.94 -0.32
N LEU A 497 45.54 4.15 -0.87
CA LEU A 497 44.25 4.58 -1.39
C LEU A 497 43.86 3.60 -2.49
N PRO A 498 42.62 3.08 -2.48
CA PRO A 498 42.27 2.08 -3.46
C PRO A 498 42.27 2.72 -4.86
N ASN A 499 42.94 2.05 -5.80
CA ASN A 499 42.75 2.30 -7.23
C ASN A 499 41.37 1.75 -7.60
N PHE A 500 40.32 2.51 -7.27
CA PHE A 500 38.93 2.18 -7.59
C PHE A 500 38.64 2.35 -9.07
#